data_AF-A0A2R6XR50-F1
#
_entry.id   AF-A0A2R6XR50-F1
#
_cell.length_a   1.000
_cell.length_b   1.000
_cell.length_c   1.000
_cell.angle_alpha   90.00
_cell.angle_beta   90.00
_cell.angle_gamma   90.00
#
_symmetry.space_group_name_H-M   'P 1'
#
loop_
_entity.id
_entity.type
_entity.pdbx_description
1 polymer ?
#
loop_
_entity_poly.entity_id
_entity_poly.type
_entity_poly.pdbx_seq_one_letter_code
_entity_poly.pdbx_strand_id
1 'polypeptide(L)' 'MAGGMDVHKNEWVEAWASHRENLEQKFRFNRRSIPVCLLFGLLTPIFTYQFVRDEFHKQDQMAGRAPRKFL' A
#
# COMPACT_ATOMS: atom_id res chain seq x y z
N MET A 1 29.97 12.71 -10.58
CA MET A 1 28.66 12.82 -9.89
C MET A 1 28.67 14.15 -9.17
N ALA A 2 27.97 15.15 -9.70
CA ALA A 2 27.98 16.53 -9.21
C ALA A 2 27.22 16.64 -7.88
N GLY A 3 27.81 17.35 -6.91
CA GLY A 3 27.13 17.70 -5.66
C GLY A 3 28.09 17.77 -4.48
N GLY A 4 28.94 18.80 -4.45
CA GLY A 4 29.72 19.16 -3.27
C GLY A 4 28.78 19.60 -2.14
N MET A 5 28.42 18.66 -1.28
CA MET A 5 27.82 18.92 0.01
C MET A 5 28.83 18.37 1.02
N ASP A 6 29.64 19.25 1.60
CA ASP A 6 30.58 18.99 2.70
C ASP A 6 29.82 18.66 4.00
N VAL A 7 28.85 17.75 3.91
CA VAL A 7 28.09 17.27 5.04
C VAL A 7 28.83 16.06 5.57
N HIS A 8 29.17 16.10 6.86
CA HIS A 8 29.83 14.98 7.52
C HIS A 8 28.90 13.76 7.48
N LYS A 9 29.15 12.83 6.55
CA LYS A 9 28.34 11.62 6.40
C LYS A 9 28.38 10.81 7.68
N ASN A 10 27.21 10.52 8.22
CA ASN A 10 27.08 9.65 9.37
C ASN A 10 26.89 8.22 8.85
N GLU A 11 27.86 7.35 9.13
CA GLU A 11 27.86 5.95 8.68
C GLU A 11 26.57 5.20 9.06
N TRP A 12 25.99 5.50 10.22
CA TRP A 12 24.78 4.85 10.71
C TRP A 12 23.54 5.28 9.92
N VAL A 13 23.49 6.55 9.52
CA VAL A 13 22.39 7.11 8.72
C VAL A 13 22.46 6.58 7.29
N GLU A 14 23.66 6.55 6.70
CA GLU A 14 23.88 6.02 5.36
C GLU A 14 23.57 4.52 5.29
N ALA A 15 24.01 3.74 6.30
CA ALA A 15 23.71 2.31 6.37
C ALA A 15 22.20 2.05 6.56
N TRP A 16 21.51 2.85 7.37
CA TRP A 16 20.07 2.75 7.56
C TRP A 16 19.30 3.10 6.27
N ALA A 17 19.68 4.18 5.60
CA ALA A 17 19.08 4.59 4.33
C ALA A 17 19.28 3.50 3.26
N SER A 18 20.52 3.01 3.10
CA SER A 18 20.84 1.93 2.16
C SER A 18 20.02 0.67 2.44
N HIS A 19 19.82 0.31 3.71
CA HIS A 19 19.02 -0.88 4.05
C HIS A 19 17.54 -0.73 3.65
N ARG A 20 16.98 0.48 3.74
CA ARG A 20 15.59 0.74 3.33
C ARG A 20 15.43 0.72 1.82
N GLU A 21 16.40 1.26 1.10
CA GLU A 21 16.41 1.28 -0.35
C GLU A 21 16.56 -0.10 -0.98
N ASN A 22 17.17 -1.06 -0.27
CA ASN A 22 17.42 -2.42 -0.75
C ASN A 22 16.64 -3.48 0.06
N LEU A 23 15.53 -3.10 0.71
CA LEU A 23 14.77 -3.97 1.59
C LEU A 23 14.21 -5.19 0.82
N GLU A 24 13.85 -5.01 -0.44
CA GLU A 24 13.33 -6.03 -1.34
C GLU A 24 14.31 -7.16 -1.59
N GLN A 25 15.63 -6.89 -1.59
CA GLN A 25 16.66 -7.92 -1.77
C GLN A 25 16.73 -8.89 -0.57
N LYS A 26 16.32 -8.42 0.61
CA LYS A 26 16.34 -9.21 1.86
C LYS A 26 14.95 -9.69 2.28
N PHE A 27 13.89 -9.23 1.62
CA PHE A 27 12.53 -9.59 1.98
C PHE A 27 12.27 -11.09 1.80
N ARG A 28 11.54 -11.69 2.74
CA ARG A 28 11.14 -13.09 2.69
C ARG A 28 9.70 -13.27 3.15
N PHE A 29 8.96 -14.11 2.44
CA PHE A 29 7.67 -14.60 2.90
C PHE A 29 7.89 -15.53 4.10
N ASN A 30 7.31 -15.16 5.22
CA ASN A 30 7.36 -15.90 6.46
C ASN A 30 6.01 -15.82 7.17
N ARG A 31 5.85 -16.54 8.28
CA ARG A 31 4.59 -16.60 9.03
C ARG A 31 4.10 -15.24 9.54
N ARG A 32 4.97 -14.22 9.61
CA ARG A 32 4.62 -12.85 10.02
C ARG A 32 4.35 -11.94 8.82
N SER A 33 5.11 -12.06 7.72
CA SER A 33 4.94 -11.19 6.55
C SER A 33 3.74 -11.59 5.69
N ILE A 34 3.44 -12.89 5.56
CA ILE A 34 2.33 -13.38 4.74
C ILE A 34 0.98 -12.80 5.20
N PRO A 35 0.60 -12.85 6.50
CA PRO A 35 -0.68 -12.27 6.94
C PRO A 35 -0.78 -10.77 6.66
N VAL A 36 0.32 -10.03 6.83
CA VAL A 36 0.36 -8.58 6.56
C VAL A 36 0.16 -8.30 5.08
N CYS A 37 0.86 -9.03 4.20
CA CYS A 37 0.70 -8.91 2.76
C CYS A 37 -0.73 -9.26 2.31
N LEU A 38 -1.35 -10.30 2.86
CA LEU A 38 -2.72 -10.67 2.50
C LEU A 38 -3.74 -9.64 2.99
N LEU A 39 -3.58 -9.15 4.23
CA LEU A 39 -4.49 -8.17 4.81
C LEU A 39 -4.48 -6.84 4.05
N PHE A 40 -3.29 -6.28 3.79
CA PHE A 40 -3.17 -4.98 3.15
C PHE A 40 -3.14 -5.05 1.62
N GLY A 41 -2.62 -6.14 1.05
CA GLY A 41 -2.52 -6.32 -0.40
C GLY A 41 -3.79 -6.84 -1.05
N LEU A 42 -4.62 -7.61 -0.34
CA LEU A 42 -5.84 -8.21 -0.90
C LEU A 42 -7.10 -7.80 -0.13
N LEU A 43 -7.16 -8.09 1.17
CA LEU A 43 -8.41 -7.89 1.91
C LEU A 43 -8.82 -6.42 1.92
N THR A 44 -7.89 -5.51 2.26
CA THR A 44 -8.16 -4.08 2.31
C THR A 44 -8.75 -3.51 1.02
N PRO A 45 -8.13 -3.68 -0.17
CA PRO A 45 -8.71 -3.15 -1.41
C PRO A 45 -10.03 -3.82 -1.79
N ILE A 46 -10.19 -5.13 -1.57
CA ILE A 46 -11.44 -5.85 -1.88
C ILE A 46 -12.59 -5.32 -1.02
N PHE A 47 -12.39 -5.24 0.30
CA PHE A 47 -13.42 -4.74 1.21
C PHE A 47 -13.73 -3.26 0.95
N THR A 48 -12.71 -2.44 0.69
CA THR A 48 -12.91 -1.03 0.35
C THR A 48 -13.77 -0.89 -0.90
N TYR A 49 -13.46 -1.66 -1.95
CA TYR A 49 -14.24 -1.65 -3.18
C TYR A 49 -15.69 -2.08 -2.95
N GLN A 50 -15.91 -3.20 -2.26
CA GLN A 50 -17.25 -3.70 -1.95
C GLN A 50 -18.05 -2.68 -1.15
N PHE A 51 -17.45 -2.12 -0.09
CA PHE A 51 -18.12 -1.13 0.75
C PHE A 51 -18.55 0.11 -0.04
N VAL A 52 -17.64 0.67 -0.84
CA VAL A 52 -17.93 1.84 -1.68
C VAL A 52 -19.00 1.48 -2.71
N ARG A 53 -18.84 0.38 -3.45
CA ARG A 53 -19.80 -0.06 -4.46
C ARG A 53 -21.21 -0.21 -3.88
N ASP A 54 -21.33 -0.87 -2.75
CA ASP A 54 -22.62 -1.14 -2.10
C ASP A 54 -23.25 0.16 -1.58
N GLU A 55 -22.45 1.12 -1.12
CA GLU A 55 -22.94 2.45 -0.74
C GLU A 55 -23.50 3.22 -1.95
N PHE A 56 -22.81 3.20 -3.08
CA PHE A 56 -23.31 3.81 -4.32
C PHE A 56 -24.59 3.13 -4.82
N HIS A 57 -24.70 1.81 -4.68
CA HIS A 57 -25.94 1.10 -5.03
C HIS A 57 -27.11 1.49 -4.13
N LYS A 58 -26.89 1.69 -2.83
CA LYS A 58 -27.94 2.21 -1.92
C LYS A 58 -28.39 3.60 -2.34
N GLN A 59 -27.46 4.48 -2.71
CA GLN A 59 -27.80 5.82 -3.20
C GLN A 59 -28.60 5.77 -4.51
N ASP A 60 -28.21 4.91 -5.45
CA ASP A 60 -28.94 4.72 -6.70
C ASP A 60 -30.37 4.21 -6.44
N GLN A 61 -30.54 3.24 -5.52
CA GLN A 61 -31.85 2.74 -5.10
C GLN A 61 -32.73 3.83 -4.46
N MET A 62 -32.16 4.64 -3.56
CA MET A 62 -32.86 5.77 -2.95
C MET A 62 -33.29 6.82 -3.98
N ALA A 63 -32.49 7.01 -5.04
CA ALA A 63 -32.81 7.91 -6.15
C ALA A 63 -33.76 7.30 -7.19
N GLY A 64 -34.23 6.06 -7.00
CA GLY A 64 -35.10 5.35 -7.95
C GLY A 64 -34.39 4.95 -9.26
N ARG A 65 -33.05 4.88 -9.26
CA ARG A 65 -32.22 4.51 -10.41
C ARG A 65 -31.75 3.06 -10.28
N ALA A 66 -31.52 2.41 -11.42
CA ALA A 66 -30.92 1.08 -11.42
C ALA A 66 -29.46 1.15 -10.91
N PRO A 67 -28.99 0.17 -10.12
CA PRO A 67 -27.64 0.16 -9.59
C PRO A 67 -26.62 0.07 -10.73
N ARG A 68 -25.64 0.98 -10.71
CA ARG A 68 -24.58 1.03 -11.73
C ARG A 68 -23.61 -0.15 -11.60
N LYS A 69 -23.18 -0.73 -12.73
CA LYS A 69 -22.11 -1.72 -12.73
C LYS A 69 -20.76 -0.99 -12.61
N PHE A 70 -20.11 -1.19 -11.47
CA PHE A 70 -18.71 -0.84 -11.27
C PHE A 70 -17.85 -2.06 -11.67
N LEU A 71 -16.52 -1.92 -11.61
CA LEU A 71 -15.53 -2.94 -11.99
C LEU A 71 -15.87 -4.38 -11.54
#